data_AF-A0A1I5TSH3-F1
#
_entry.id   AF-A0A1I5TSH3-F1
#
_cell.length_a   1.000
_cell.length_b   1.000
_cell.length_c   1.000
_cell.angle_alpha   90.00
_cell.angle_beta   90.00
_cell.angle_gamma   90.00
#
_symmetry.space_group_name_H-M   'P 1'
#
loop_
_entity.id
_entity.type
_entity.pdbx_description
1 polymer ?
#
loop_
_entity_poly.entity_id
_entity_poly.type
_entity_poly.pdbx_seq_one_letter_code
_entity_poly.pdbx_strand_id
1 'polypeptide(L)'
;MNTELWPPLSVIRNAFETGSAAVPDAGAGVATVAMPGAAPQTTSHAAPVPTPALHDLLLPLTELARRREAVAQRAFPARWAPGRLVSVVHEGRLLGVLLDRCIQGDLWQGWMAAGEADWAGAFDVLLEPDDEPFEPAFGLIQAWNVLTLEPSPQLCARVLGEVSATRLAAIRAVHDEWAAQKVLSIAPAPGRIALRTVGGVFSVLSGTPLGAQDPRADYQALYRTVGLQLGSAPTQSAKAAPAASASPRAARPQARPEGGWWGSIRRWFGADGWMRPAFAVLALCVVVQNVGLLGGRGSQEDDVRFRNVPTAPDARAAAQPNLVVRWKDGVRIDEADRLLRTMSAEVVGGPGTNGVWRLHVDDPVGGLSLLAASPLVESAGPAPERP
;
A
#
# COMPACT_ATOMS: atom_id res chain seq x y z
N MET A 1 -17.56 16.00 6.96
CA MET A 1 -17.45 15.29 5.66
C MET A 1 -17.51 13.80 5.97
N ASN A 2 -18.52 13.08 5.50
CA ASN A 2 -18.50 11.62 5.56
C ASN A 2 -17.54 11.17 4.47
N THR A 3 -16.31 10.79 4.85
CA THR A 3 -15.41 10.13 3.92
C THR A 3 -15.94 8.72 3.71
N GLU A 4 -16.48 8.46 2.52
CA GLU A 4 -16.93 7.12 2.15
C GLU A 4 -15.68 6.28 1.82
N LEU A 5 -15.31 5.37 2.73
CA LEU A 5 -14.16 4.49 2.55
C LEU A 5 -14.54 3.30 1.68
N TRP A 6 -13.66 2.92 0.75
CA TRP A 6 -13.88 1.78 -0.13
C TRP A 6 -12.89 0.64 0.14
N PRO A 7 -13.32 -0.64 0.09
CA PRO A 7 -14.70 -1.08 -0.01
C PRO A 7 -15.51 -0.74 1.26
N PRO A 8 -16.86 -0.71 1.19
CA PRO A 8 -17.68 -0.45 2.36
C PRO A 8 -17.45 -1.52 3.44
N LEU A 9 -17.52 -1.13 4.71
CA LEU A 9 -17.22 -2.04 5.82
C LEU A 9 -18.08 -3.31 5.81
N SER A 10 -19.32 -3.21 5.34
CA SER A 10 -20.22 -4.37 5.20
C SER A 10 -19.69 -5.40 4.22
N VAL A 11 -19.05 -4.98 3.12
CA VAL A 11 -18.43 -5.89 2.15
C VAL A 11 -17.25 -6.61 2.78
N ILE A 12 -16.41 -5.89 3.52
CA ILE A 12 -15.28 -6.46 4.26
C ILE A 12 -15.79 -7.47 5.29
N ARG A 13 -16.78 -7.08 6.09
CA ARG A 13 -17.40 -7.95 7.10
C ARG A 13 -17.98 -9.22 6.48
N ASN A 14 -18.70 -9.10 5.37
CA ASN A 14 -19.28 -10.24 4.67
C ASN A 14 -18.20 -11.21 4.18
N ALA A 15 -17.05 -10.73 3.71
CA ALA A 15 -15.92 -11.59 3.34
C ALA A 15 -15.38 -12.37 4.55
N PHE A 16 -15.39 -11.75 5.74
CA PHE A 16 -15.10 -12.39 7.03
C PHE A 16 -16.28 -13.18 7.63
N GLU A 17 -17.42 -13.31 6.97
CA GLU A 17 -18.53 -14.16 7.43
C GLU A 17 -18.70 -15.37 6.49
N THR A 18 -18.69 -15.12 5.18
CA THR A 18 -18.98 -16.11 4.13
C THR A 18 -17.91 -17.16 3.89
N GLY A 19 -16.66 -16.97 4.33
CA GLY A 19 -15.62 -18.01 4.21
C GLY A 19 -15.94 -19.32 4.94
N SER A 20 -16.90 -19.31 5.88
CA SER A 20 -17.36 -20.51 6.60
C SER A 20 -18.30 -21.42 5.78
N ALA A 21 -18.78 -20.96 4.62
CA ALA A 21 -19.64 -21.79 3.76
C ALA A 21 -18.79 -22.82 3.01
N ALA A 22 -18.97 -24.10 3.37
CA ALA A 22 -18.39 -25.25 2.69
C ALA A 22 -18.53 -25.13 1.16
N VAL A 23 -17.43 -25.40 0.46
CA VAL A 23 -17.36 -25.51 -1.00
C VAL A 23 -18.43 -26.51 -1.47
N PRO A 24 -19.46 -26.09 -2.24
CA PRO A 24 -20.27 -27.05 -2.97
C PRO A 24 -19.41 -27.62 -4.09
N ASP A 25 -19.49 -28.94 -4.23
CA ASP A 25 -18.80 -29.75 -5.22
C ASP A 25 -18.87 -29.14 -6.63
N ALA A 26 -17.76 -29.24 -7.35
CA ALA A 26 -17.55 -28.62 -8.65
C ALA A 26 -18.43 -29.28 -9.72
N GLY A 27 -19.67 -28.82 -9.83
CA GLY A 27 -20.53 -29.00 -11.00
C GLY A 27 -20.50 -27.73 -11.84
N ALA A 28 -20.08 -27.86 -13.10
CA ALA A 28 -20.04 -26.78 -14.08
C ALA A 28 -21.36 -25.97 -14.11
N GLY A 29 -21.33 -24.79 -13.51
CA GLY A 29 -22.42 -23.83 -13.50
C GLY A 29 -21.84 -22.44 -13.59
N VAL A 30 -21.98 -21.83 -14.77
CA VAL A 30 -21.62 -20.44 -15.03
C VAL A 30 -22.29 -19.58 -13.96
N ALA A 31 -21.50 -18.93 -13.10
CA ALA A 31 -22.00 -17.98 -12.13
C ALA A 31 -22.47 -16.73 -12.87
N THR A 32 -23.73 -16.74 -13.32
CA THR A 32 -24.41 -15.55 -13.80
C THR A 32 -24.63 -14.61 -12.62
N VAL A 33 -23.81 -13.56 -12.55
CA VAL A 33 -24.09 -12.40 -11.69
C VAL A 33 -25.38 -11.77 -12.20
N ALA A 34 -26.45 -11.87 -11.41
CA ALA A 34 -27.70 -11.20 -11.69
C ALA A 34 -27.49 -9.68 -11.59
N MET A 35 -27.54 -9.00 -12.74
CA MET A 35 -27.61 -7.54 -12.81
C MET A 35 -28.89 -7.07 -12.10
N PRO A 36 -28.82 -6.13 -11.13
CA PRO A 36 -30.02 -5.56 -10.53
C PRO A 36 -30.64 -4.58 -11.52
N GLY A 37 -31.74 -4.99 -12.16
CA GLY A 37 -32.43 -4.10 -13.10
C GLY A 37 -33.56 -4.74 -13.88
N ALA A 38 -34.52 -5.40 -13.22
CA ALA A 38 -35.80 -5.74 -13.86
C ALA A 38 -36.89 -6.06 -12.83
N ALA A 39 -37.52 -5.04 -12.23
CA ALA A 39 -38.95 -5.00 -11.91
C ALA A 39 -39.35 -3.61 -11.36
N PRO A 40 -40.60 -3.15 -11.58
CA PRO A 40 -40.94 -1.73 -11.54
C PRO A 40 -41.54 -1.24 -10.21
N GLN A 41 -41.23 0.03 -9.87
CA GLN A 41 -41.88 0.94 -8.89
C GLN A 41 -41.60 0.62 -7.41
N THR A 42 -41.13 1.54 -6.55
CA THR A 42 -41.65 2.88 -6.25
C THR A 42 -40.55 3.86 -5.77
N THR A 43 -40.84 5.14 -5.92
CA THR A 43 -40.00 6.33 -5.70
C THR A 43 -39.33 6.45 -4.33
N SER A 44 -37.99 6.52 -4.32
CA SER A 44 -37.23 7.36 -3.39
C SER A 44 -36.01 7.91 -4.11
N HIS A 45 -35.87 9.24 -4.10
CA HIS A 45 -34.89 10.00 -4.87
C HIS A 45 -33.51 9.92 -4.18
N ALA A 46 -32.76 8.85 -4.43
CA ALA A 46 -31.33 8.81 -4.19
C ALA A 46 -30.61 9.25 -5.46
N ALA A 47 -29.78 10.29 -5.36
CA ALA A 47 -28.96 10.76 -6.47
C ALA A 47 -28.05 9.62 -6.96
N PRO A 48 -27.91 9.42 -8.29
CA PRO A 48 -27.06 8.36 -8.82
C PRO A 48 -25.59 8.65 -8.47
N VAL A 49 -24.96 7.71 -7.76
CA VAL A 49 -23.50 7.69 -7.58
C VAL A 49 -22.90 7.53 -8.98
N PRO A 50 -22.00 8.43 -9.44
CA PRO A 50 -21.37 8.29 -10.75
C PRO A 50 -20.56 7.00 -10.76
N THR A 51 -21.02 6.01 -11.52
CA THR A 51 -20.25 4.80 -11.77
C THR A 51 -19.09 5.20 -12.68
N PRO A 52 -17.82 4.94 -12.30
CA PRO A 52 -16.70 5.21 -13.20
C PRO A 52 -16.95 4.47 -14.52
N ALA A 53 -16.73 5.15 -15.64
CA ALA A 53 -16.92 4.52 -16.94
C ALA A 53 -15.98 3.32 -17.00
N LEU A 54 -16.44 2.18 -17.53
CA LEU A 54 -15.64 0.94 -17.57
C LEU A 54 -14.24 1.15 -18.20
N HIS A 55 -14.14 2.13 -19.10
CA HIS A 55 -12.90 2.58 -19.74
C HIS A 55 -11.86 3.14 -18.75
N ASP A 56 -12.30 3.83 -17.70
CA ASP A 56 -11.42 4.44 -16.68
C ASP A 56 -10.78 3.37 -15.78
N LEU A 57 -11.38 2.17 -15.71
CA LEU A 57 -10.86 1.03 -14.93
C LEU A 57 -9.94 0.12 -15.73
N LEU A 58 -9.89 0.23 -17.06
CA LEU A 58 -9.10 -0.68 -17.90
C LEU A 58 -7.61 -0.62 -17.58
N LEU A 59 -7.06 0.58 -17.40
CA LEU A 59 -5.63 0.75 -17.11
C LEU A 59 -5.25 0.23 -15.71
N PRO A 60 -5.96 0.59 -14.62
CA PRO A 60 -5.74 -0.01 -13.30
C PRO A 60 -5.88 -1.54 -13.27
N LEU A 61 -6.88 -2.11 -13.96
CA LEU A 61 -7.10 -3.55 -13.98
C LEU A 61 -6.03 -4.29 -14.80
N THR A 62 -5.61 -3.72 -15.93
CA THR A 62 -4.53 -4.29 -16.75
C THR A 62 -3.21 -4.30 -15.98
N GLU A 63 -2.93 -3.22 -15.25
CA GLU A 63 -1.77 -3.09 -14.40
C GLU A 63 -1.78 -4.11 -13.24
N LEU A 64 -2.93 -4.29 -12.59
CA LEU A 64 -3.10 -5.30 -11.55
C LEU A 64 -2.92 -6.73 -12.11
N ALA A 65 -3.49 -7.01 -13.28
CA ALA A 65 -3.32 -8.30 -13.95
C ALA A 65 -1.85 -8.57 -14.28
N ARG A 66 -1.15 -7.57 -14.82
CA ARG A 66 0.29 -7.65 -15.14
C ARG A 66 1.14 -7.98 -13.91
N ARG A 67 0.86 -7.34 -12.77
CA ARG A 67 1.59 -7.59 -11.52
C ARG A 67 1.35 -8.98 -10.97
N ARG A 68 0.09 -9.44 -10.98
CA ARG A 68 -0.24 -10.81 -10.56
C ARG A 68 0.43 -11.87 -11.43
N GLU A 69 0.51 -11.62 -12.73
CA GLU A 69 1.24 -12.50 -13.65
C GLU A 69 2.74 -12.52 -13.33
N ALA A 70 3.36 -11.36 -13.07
CA ALA A 70 4.78 -11.30 -12.66
C ALA A 70 5.05 -12.07 -11.36
N VAL A 71 4.14 -11.98 -10.38
CA VAL A 71 4.20 -12.76 -9.12
C VAL A 71 4.07 -14.26 -9.40
N ALA A 72 3.16 -14.66 -10.29
CA ALA A 72 2.99 -16.07 -10.67
C ALA A 72 4.24 -16.63 -11.37
N GLN A 73 4.85 -15.86 -12.26
CA GLN A 73 6.07 -16.22 -12.99
C GLN A 73 7.31 -16.31 -12.09
N ARG A 74 7.36 -15.53 -11.00
CA ARG A 74 8.51 -15.50 -10.07
C ARG A 74 8.78 -16.85 -9.39
N ALA A 75 7.76 -17.70 -9.26
CA ALA A 75 7.84 -19.04 -8.66
C ALA A 75 8.63 -19.08 -7.33
N PHE A 76 8.08 -18.44 -6.30
CA PHE A 76 8.72 -18.36 -5.00
C PHE A 76 9.02 -19.74 -4.38
N PRO A 77 10.18 -19.91 -3.71
CA PRO A 77 10.42 -21.12 -2.94
C PRO A 77 9.43 -21.21 -1.79
N ALA A 78 8.92 -22.42 -1.50
CA ALA A 78 7.97 -22.65 -0.41
C ALA A 78 8.55 -22.41 1.01
N ARG A 79 9.85 -22.13 1.10
CA ARG A 79 10.55 -21.91 2.37
C ARG A 79 10.14 -20.57 2.99
N TRP A 80 9.69 -20.64 4.25
CA TRP A 80 9.43 -19.45 5.06
C TRP A 80 10.75 -18.77 5.48
N ALA A 81 10.76 -17.45 5.42
CA ALA A 81 11.92 -16.60 5.71
C ALA A 81 11.44 -15.18 6.10
N PRO A 82 12.27 -14.38 6.80
CA PRO A 82 11.99 -12.96 7.01
C PRO A 82 11.70 -12.24 5.69
N GLY A 83 10.67 -11.39 5.69
CA GLY A 83 10.25 -10.63 4.51
C GLY A 83 9.38 -11.42 3.52
N ARG A 84 9.10 -12.70 3.77
CA ARG A 84 8.17 -13.48 2.95
C ARG A 84 6.73 -13.08 3.28
N LEU A 85 5.99 -12.70 2.26
CA LEU A 85 4.55 -12.58 2.33
C LEU A 85 3.94 -13.94 1.99
N VAL A 86 3.17 -14.51 2.90
CA VAL A 86 2.49 -15.80 2.73
C VAL A 86 0.98 -15.61 2.76
N SER A 87 0.26 -16.34 1.91
CA SER A 87 -1.17 -16.55 2.14
C SER A 87 -1.37 -17.67 3.13
N VAL A 88 -2.42 -17.61 3.93
CA VAL A 88 -2.85 -18.67 4.84
C VAL A 88 -4.34 -18.88 4.64
N VAL A 89 -4.76 -20.13 4.44
CA VAL A 89 -6.18 -20.47 4.40
C VAL A 89 -6.65 -20.81 5.82
N HIS A 90 -7.61 -20.06 6.35
CA HIS A 90 -8.19 -20.29 7.67
C HIS A 90 -9.71 -20.19 7.58
N GLU A 91 -10.41 -21.25 7.99
CA GLU A 91 -11.89 -21.35 7.87
C GLU A 91 -12.40 -20.92 6.49
N GLY A 92 -11.80 -21.48 5.42
CA GLY A 92 -12.15 -21.19 4.02
C GLY A 92 -11.75 -19.81 3.50
N ARG A 93 -11.05 -18.99 4.30
CA ARG A 93 -10.65 -17.61 3.94
C ARG A 93 -9.18 -17.54 3.63
N LEU A 94 -8.83 -16.78 2.60
CA LEU A 94 -7.45 -16.47 2.27
C LEU A 94 -7.00 -15.21 3.03
N LEU A 95 -6.03 -15.35 3.91
CA LEU A 95 -5.44 -14.26 4.70
C LEU A 95 -3.98 -14.06 4.31
N GLY A 96 -3.48 -12.83 4.36
CA GLY A 96 -2.07 -12.53 4.09
C GLY A 96 -1.30 -12.33 5.40
N VAL A 97 -0.07 -12.83 5.47
CA VAL A 97 0.82 -12.61 6.61
C VAL A 97 2.23 -12.33 6.11
N LEU A 98 2.82 -11.22 6.55
CA LEU A 98 4.24 -10.93 6.33
C LEU A 98 5.07 -11.51 7.48
N LEU A 99 5.96 -12.45 7.16
CA LEU A 99 6.83 -13.09 8.13
C LEU A 99 7.99 -12.18 8.52
N ASP A 100 8.22 -12.04 9.83
CA ASP A 100 9.30 -11.23 10.40
C ASP A 100 10.49 -12.07 10.82
N ARG A 101 10.26 -12.98 11.77
CA ARG A 101 11.31 -13.79 12.41
C ARG A 101 10.75 -15.10 12.92
N CYS A 102 11.60 -16.11 12.95
CA CYS A 102 11.35 -17.33 13.68
C CYS A 102 11.68 -17.10 15.16
N ILE A 103 10.74 -17.37 16.06
CA ILE A 103 10.92 -17.23 17.52
C ILE A 103 11.54 -18.51 18.08
N GLN A 104 10.96 -19.67 17.78
CA GLN A 104 11.38 -20.95 18.32
C GLN A 104 10.93 -22.11 17.42
N GLY A 105 11.83 -23.04 17.08
CA GLY A 105 11.48 -24.18 16.23
C GLY A 105 10.96 -23.71 14.88
N ASP A 106 9.71 -24.04 14.57
CA ASP A 106 9.01 -23.57 13.38
C ASP A 106 7.95 -22.49 13.69
N LEU A 107 7.96 -21.90 14.90
CA LEU A 107 7.07 -20.81 15.26
C LEU A 107 7.60 -19.49 14.70
N TRP A 108 6.86 -18.93 13.75
CA TRP A 108 7.13 -17.64 13.11
C TRP A 108 6.28 -16.55 13.72
N GLN A 109 6.85 -15.36 13.84
CA GLN A 109 6.13 -14.12 14.12
C GLN A 109 6.06 -13.28 12.86
N GLY A 110 4.96 -12.56 12.72
CA GLY A 110 4.73 -11.67 11.59
C GLY A 110 3.60 -10.69 11.85
N TRP A 111 3.20 -10.01 10.79
CA TRP A 111 2.10 -9.06 10.78
C TRP A 111 1.05 -9.47 9.75
N MET A 112 -0.20 -9.19 10.05
CA MET A 112 -1.28 -9.36 9.09
C MET A 112 -1.08 -8.46 7.86
N ALA A 113 -1.44 -8.97 6.69
CA ALA A 113 -1.44 -8.24 5.43
C ALA A 113 -2.85 -8.21 4.83
N ALA A 114 -3.20 -7.09 4.20
CA ALA A 114 -4.53 -6.75 3.70
C ALA A 114 -4.44 -5.99 2.38
N GLY A 115 -5.59 -5.73 1.74
CA GLY A 115 -5.68 -5.00 0.47
C GLY A 115 -6.36 -3.63 0.54
N GLU A 116 -6.98 -3.29 1.67
CA GLU A 116 -7.88 -2.13 1.76
C GLU A 116 -7.13 -0.83 2.15
N ALA A 117 -6.49 -0.19 1.18
CA ALA A 117 -5.68 1.02 1.40
C ALA A 117 -6.46 2.19 2.06
N ASP A 118 -7.73 2.42 1.69
CA ASP A 118 -8.55 3.49 2.28
C ASP A 118 -8.78 3.32 3.79
N TRP A 119 -8.68 2.08 4.26
CA TRP A 119 -8.85 1.70 5.66
C TRP A 119 -7.55 1.78 6.47
N ALA A 120 -6.43 2.12 5.82
CA ALA A 120 -5.14 2.27 6.47
C ALA A 120 -5.18 3.31 7.59
N GLY A 121 -4.65 2.94 8.74
CA GLY A 121 -4.31 3.80 9.86
C GLY A 121 -2.82 4.17 9.87
N ALA A 122 -2.43 4.96 10.86
CA ALA A 122 -1.07 5.47 11.03
C ALA A 122 0.03 4.40 11.12
N PHE A 123 -0.31 3.20 11.58
CA PHE A 123 0.64 2.10 11.79
C PHE A 123 0.47 0.98 10.75
N ASP A 124 -0.23 1.26 9.65
CA ASP A 124 -0.25 0.41 8.48
C ASP A 124 0.79 0.90 7.47
N VAL A 125 1.45 -0.02 6.77
CA VAL A 125 2.46 0.29 5.75
C VAL A 125 1.95 -0.17 4.40
N LEU A 126 1.81 0.74 3.46
CA LEU A 126 1.48 0.43 2.07
C LEU A 126 2.76 0.06 1.33
N LEU A 127 2.74 -1.09 0.66
CA LEU A 127 3.78 -1.54 -0.23
C LEU A 127 3.63 -0.83 -1.59
N GLU A 128 4.74 -0.32 -2.09
CA GLU A 128 4.81 0.40 -3.35
C GLU A 128 5.22 -0.54 -4.49
N PRO A 129 5.06 -0.13 -5.76
CA PRO A 129 5.57 -0.92 -6.89
C PRO A 129 7.06 -1.25 -6.77
N ASP A 130 7.85 -0.39 -6.12
CA ASP A 130 9.29 -0.63 -5.88
C ASP A 130 9.55 -1.70 -4.80
N ASP A 131 8.53 -2.11 -4.06
CA ASP A 131 8.59 -3.21 -3.09
C ASP A 131 8.24 -4.58 -3.72
N GLU A 132 7.94 -4.61 -5.02
CA GLU A 132 7.68 -5.84 -5.76
C GLU A 132 8.89 -6.81 -5.77
N PRO A 133 8.66 -8.13 -5.85
CA PRO A 133 7.38 -8.78 -6.18
C PRO A 133 6.53 -9.18 -4.95
N PHE A 134 5.24 -8.83 -4.98
CA PHE A 134 4.23 -9.33 -4.03
C PHE A 134 2.83 -9.33 -4.65
N GLU A 135 1.93 -10.18 -4.15
CA GLU A 135 0.52 -10.20 -4.53
C GLU A 135 -0.19 -8.89 -4.12
N PRO A 136 -0.68 -8.06 -5.07
CA PRO A 136 -1.25 -6.75 -4.76
C PRO A 136 -2.45 -6.79 -3.81
N ALA A 137 -3.19 -7.91 -3.74
CA ALA A 137 -4.28 -8.09 -2.77
C ALA A 137 -3.83 -8.03 -1.30
N PHE A 138 -2.51 -8.09 -1.04
CA PHE A 138 -1.89 -8.03 0.29
C PHE A 138 -0.87 -6.89 0.40
N GLY A 139 -1.09 -5.79 -0.33
CA GLY A 139 -0.21 -4.62 -0.39
C GLY A 139 -0.23 -3.70 0.84
N LEU A 140 -1.02 -3.99 1.88
CA LEU A 140 -1.06 -3.23 3.13
C LEU A 140 -0.60 -4.11 4.29
N ILE A 141 0.46 -3.73 5.01
CA ILE A 141 0.97 -4.45 6.18
C ILE A 141 0.51 -3.78 7.46
N GLN A 142 -0.23 -4.52 8.29
CA GLN A 142 -0.76 -4.03 9.56
C GLN A 142 0.28 -4.18 10.68
N ALA A 143 1.21 -3.23 10.81
CA ALA A 143 2.32 -3.35 11.76
C ALA A 143 1.88 -3.35 13.24
N TRP A 144 0.62 -3.01 13.52
CA TRP A 144 -0.02 -3.15 14.84
C TRP A 144 -0.64 -4.53 15.09
N ASN A 145 -0.90 -5.33 14.05
CA ASN A 145 -1.58 -6.62 14.14
C ASN A 145 -0.56 -7.78 14.08
N VAL A 146 0.14 -7.96 15.20
CA VAL A 146 1.14 -9.03 15.35
C VAL A 146 0.46 -10.36 15.60
N LEU A 147 0.94 -11.40 14.92
CA LEU A 147 0.51 -12.78 15.16
C LEU A 147 1.67 -13.75 15.03
N THR A 148 1.43 -14.99 15.47
CA THR A 148 2.38 -16.10 15.35
C THR A 148 1.79 -17.23 14.53
N LEU A 149 2.60 -17.87 13.69
CA LEU A 149 2.20 -18.98 12.83
C LEU A 149 3.19 -20.13 12.95
N GLU A 150 2.70 -21.35 12.87
CA GLU A 150 3.51 -22.52 12.61
C GLU A 150 3.15 -23.08 11.22
N PRO A 151 4.12 -23.49 10.39
CA PRO A 151 3.86 -24.24 9.18
C PRO A 151 3.15 -25.55 9.56
N SER A 152 1.86 -25.65 9.26
CA SER A 152 1.07 -26.85 9.50
C SER A 152 0.33 -27.26 8.22
N PRO A 153 0.06 -28.56 8.00
CA PRO A 153 -0.69 -29.01 6.82
C PRO A 153 -2.10 -28.41 6.71
N GLN A 154 -2.70 -27.99 7.84
CA GLN A 154 -4.01 -27.33 7.87
C GLN A 154 -3.92 -25.86 7.42
N LEU A 155 -2.75 -25.24 7.59
CA LEU A 155 -2.45 -23.92 7.09
C LEU A 155 -1.78 -24.08 5.72
N CYS A 156 -2.60 -24.13 4.66
CA CYS A 156 -2.11 -24.13 3.29
C CYS A 156 -1.41 -22.80 2.98
N ALA A 157 -0.13 -22.72 3.32
CA ALA A 157 0.64 -21.49 3.22
C ALA A 157 1.49 -21.46 1.94
N ARG A 158 1.17 -20.51 1.06
CA ARG A 158 1.94 -20.27 -0.17
C ARG A 158 2.64 -18.93 -0.05
N VAL A 159 3.91 -18.86 -0.45
CA VAL A 159 4.61 -17.59 -0.60
C VAL A 159 4.01 -16.84 -1.79
N LEU A 160 3.51 -15.64 -1.51
CA LEU A 160 2.89 -14.72 -2.46
C LEU A 160 3.72 -13.46 -2.72
N GLY A 161 4.84 -13.30 -2.02
CA GLY A 161 5.69 -12.15 -2.19
C GLY A 161 6.94 -12.19 -1.33
N GLU A 162 7.81 -11.21 -1.60
CA GLU A 162 9.00 -10.94 -0.82
C GLU A 162 9.24 -9.44 -0.78
N VAL A 163 9.37 -8.88 0.41
CA VAL A 163 9.82 -7.51 0.59
C VAL A 163 11.33 -7.48 0.84
N SER A 164 11.97 -6.39 0.42
CA SER A 164 13.40 -6.19 0.68
C SER A 164 13.71 -6.12 2.18
N ALA A 165 14.97 -6.43 2.55
CA ALA A 165 15.41 -6.30 3.95
C ALA A 165 15.26 -4.85 4.48
N THR A 166 15.46 -3.85 3.62
CA THR A 166 15.25 -2.43 3.94
C THR A 166 13.79 -2.14 4.23
N ARG A 167 12.87 -2.64 3.39
CA ARG A 167 11.43 -2.47 3.61
C ARG A 167 10.97 -3.19 4.88
N LEU A 168 11.46 -4.40 5.14
CA LEU A 168 11.18 -5.12 6.38
C LEU A 168 11.67 -4.35 7.62
N ALA A 169 12.84 -3.70 7.54
CA ALA A 169 13.35 -2.84 8.61
C ALA A 169 12.46 -1.60 8.82
N ALA A 170 11.95 -0.99 7.75
CA ALA A 170 10.99 0.11 7.84
C ALA A 170 9.69 -0.32 8.53
N ILE A 171 9.15 -1.50 8.19
CA ILE A 171 7.95 -2.07 8.82
C ILE A 171 8.17 -2.34 10.31
N ARG A 172 9.34 -2.91 10.68
CA ARG A 172 9.75 -3.07 12.09
C ARG A 172 9.78 -1.72 12.83
N ALA A 173 10.32 -0.69 12.20
CA ALA A 173 10.38 0.64 12.81
C ALA A 173 8.97 1.24 13.02
N VAL A 174 8.02 1.00 12.10
CA VAL A 174 6.61 1.38 12.30
C VAL A 174 5.98 0.58 13.44
N HIS A 175 6.27 -0.72 13.53
CA HIS A 175 5.82 -1.56 14.64
C HIS A 175 6.35 -1.03 15.98
N ASP A 176 7.63 -0.62 16.05
CA ASP A 176 8.22 -0.06 17.26
C ASP A 176 7.54 1.26 17.68
N GLU A 177 7.17 2.12 16.73
CA GLU A 177 6.39 3.33 17.02
C GLU A 177 4.99 3.00 17.56
N TRP A 178 4.32 1.99 17.00
CA TRP A 178 3.05 1.50 17.53
C TRP A 178 3.22 0.93 18.93
N ALA A 179 4.23 0.09 19.16
CA ALA A 179 4.50 -0.52 20.47
C ALA A 179 4.81 0.56 21.53
N ALA A 180 5.50 1.63 21.13
CA ALA A 180 5.76 2.80 21.97
C ALA A 180 4.55 3.75 22.11
N GLN A 181 3.43 3.48 21.41
CA GLN A 181 2.25 4.35 21.34
C GLN A 181 2.62 5.79 20.94
N LYS A 182 3.54 5.92 19.97
CA LYS A 182 4.05 7.21 19.53
C LYS A 182 2.91 8.07 18.98
N VAL A 183 2.77 9.27 19.52
CA VAL A 183 1.85 10.28 18.98
C VAL A 183 2.46 10.88 17.72
N LEU A 184 1.73 10.80 16.60
CA LEU A 184 2.15 11.37 15.33
C LEU A 184 1.56 12.78 15.19
N SER A 185 2.37 13.73 14.72
CA SER A 185 1.95 15.10 14.38
C SER A 185 1.20 15.13 13.03
N ILE A 186 0.25 14.23 12.85
CA ILE A 186 -0.58 14.09 11.64
C ILE A 186 -2.04 14.14 12.08
N ALA A 187 -2.82 15.05 11.49
CA ALA A 187 -4.24 15.13 11.78
C ALA A 187 -4.99 13.87 11.27
N PRO A 188 -6.00 13.37 12.00
CA PRO A 188 -6.85 12.30 11.48
C PRO A 188 -7.57 12.70 10.19
N ALA A 189 -7.37 11.91 9.13
CA ALA A 189 -8.06 12.05 7.86
C ALA A 189 -8.24 10.64 7.23
N PRO A 190 -9.34 9.93 7.55
CA PRO A 190 -9.66 8.63 6.94
C PRO A 190 -9.59 8.66 5.42
N GLY A 191 -9.16 7.56 4.79
CA GLY A 191 -9.00 7.47 3.33
C GLY A 191 -7.79 8.25 2.77
N ARG A 192 -6.97 8.87 3.62
CA ARG A 192 -5.75 9.57 3.19
C ARG A 192 -4.52 8.76 3.53
N ILE A 193 -3.60 8.73 2.55
CA ILE A 193 -2.27 8.16 2.69
C ILE A 193 -1.26 9.30 2.88
N ALA A 194 -0.41 9.15 3.88
CA ALA A 194 0.66 10.06 4.23
C ALA A 194 2.02 9.40 3.93
N LEU A 195 2.89 10.12 3.25
CA LEU A 195 4.32 9.81 3.19
C LEU A 195 4.97 10.38 4.46
N ARG A 196 5.64 9.52 5.24
CA ARG A 196 6.29 9.94 6.49
C ARG A 196 7.63 9.25 6.71
N THR A 197 8.49 9.93 7.47
CA THR A 197 9.77 9.40 7.93
C THR A 197 9.58 8.62 9.24
N VAL A 198 10.17 7.43 9.33
CA VAL A 198 10.06 6.51 10.46
C VAL A 198 11.44 6.08 10.90
N GLY A 199 11.67 6.03 12.22
CA GLY A 199 12.99 5.74 12.78
C GLY A 199 14.09 6.72 12.34
N GLY A 200 13.72 7.90 11.84
CA GLY A 200 14.63 8.93 11.34
C GLY A 200 15.30 8.63 9.99
N VAL A 201 15.04 7.48 9.37
CA VAL A 201 15.77 7.04 8.17
C VAL A 201 14.89 6.38 7.09
N PHE A 202 13.72 5.84 7.45
CA PHE A 202 12.88 5.12 6.50
C PHE A 202 11.72 6.00 6.03
N SER A 203 11.50 6.04 4.72
CA SER A 203 10.30 6.63 4.13
C SER A 203 9.22 5.56 3.97
N VAL A 204 8.03 5.79 4.50
CA VAL A 204 6.88 4.87 4.41
C VAL A 204 5.62 5.61 3.99
N LEU A 205 4.79 4.94 3.20
CA LEU A 205 3.40 5.31 3.02
C LEU A 205 2.56 4.63 4.10
N SER A 206 1.82 5.42 4.88
CA SER A 206 0.87 4.92 5.88
C SER A 206 -0.45 5.65 5.78
N GLY A 207 -1.49 5.14 6.43
CA GLY A 207 -2.68 5.95 6.69
C GLY A 207 -2.40 7.08 7.69
N THR A 208 -3.45 7.78 8.09
CA THR A 208 -3.40 8.77 9.17
C THR A 208 -3.79 8.18 10.52
N PRO A 209 -3.51 8.86 11.65
CA PRO A 209 -4.09 8.50 12.94
C PRO A 209 -5.62 8.40 12.87
N LEU A 210 -6.18 7.56 13.75
CA LEU A 210 -7.63 7.40 13.88
C LEU A 210 -8.23 8.63 14.58
N GLY A 211 -9.37 9.09 14.08
CA GLY A 211 -10.14 10.17 14.70
C GLY A 211 -11.07 9.67 15.81
N ALA A 212 -11.79 10.60 16.44
CA ALA A 212 -12.92 10.23 17.28
C ALA A 212 -14.05 9.65 16.39
N GLN A 213 -14.63 8.52 16.80
CA GLN A 213 -15.72 7.84 16.07
C GLN A 213 -15.33 7.44 14.63
N ASP A 214 -14.08 7.00 14.45
CA ASP A 214 -13.55 6.60 13.15
C ASP A 214 -14.02 5.19 12.75
N PRO A 215 -14.63 4.99 11.57
CA PRO A 215 -15.09 3.67 11.15
C PRO A 215 -13.94 2.67 11.01
N ARG A 216 -12.70 3.12 10.80
CA ARG A 216 -11.52 2.25 10.74
C ARG A 216 -11.27 1.50 12.04
N ALA A 217 -11.81 1.95 13.17
CA ALA A 217 -11.75 1.21 14.44
C ALA A 217 -12.44 -0.15 14.35
N ASP A 218 -13.61 -0.22 13.71
CA ASP A 218 -14.34 -1.48 13.52
C ASP A 218 -13.61 -2.40 12.54
N TYR A 219 -13.02 -1.85 11.49
CA TYR A 219 -12.14 -2.58 10.56
C TYR A 219 -10.95 -3.20 11.30
N GLN A 220 -10.26 -2.44 12.14
CA GLN A 220 -9.15 -2.96 12.94
C GLN A 220 -9.62 -4.05 13.92
N ALA A 221 -10.83 -3.94 14.48
CA ALA A 221 -11.39 -4.96 15.35
C ALA A 221 -11.66 -6.29 14.62
N LEU A 222 -12.13 -6.25 13.37
CA LEU A 222 -12.33 -7.44 12.53
C LEU A 222 -11.01 -8.18 12.31
N TYR A 223 -9.98 -7.47 11.83
CA TYR A 223 -8.67 -8.05 11.57
C TYR A 223 -7.95 -8.53 12.83
N ARG A 224 -8.15 -7.85 13.97
CA ARG A 224 -7.61 -8.29 15.26
C ARG A 224 -8.22 -9.61 15.71
N THR A 225 -9.54 -9.76 15.59
CA THR A 225 -10.26 -11.00 15.93
C THR A 225 -9.69 -12.18 15.14
N VAL A 226 -9.52 -11.99 13.82
CA VAL A 226 -8.99 -13.03 12.93
C VAL A 226 -7.52 -13.33 13.22
N GLY A 227 -6.69 -12.31 13.46
CA GLY A 227 -5.30 -12.49 13.86
C GLY A 227 -5.15 -13.31 15.15
N LEU A 228 -6.02 -13.08 16.13
CA LEU A 228 -6.06 -13.85 17.37
C LEU A 228 -6.46 -15.31 17.13
N GLN A 229 -7.49 -15.56 16.31
CA GLN A 229 -7.92 -16.92 15.95
C GLN A 229 -6.81 -17.68 15.23
N LEU A 230 -6.16 -17.01 14.26
CA LEU A 230 -5.07 -17.60 13.48
C LEU A 230 -3.85 -17.91 14.35
N GLY A 231 -3.49 -16.99 15.27
CA GLY A 231 -2.38 -17.19 16.20
C GLY A 231 -2.64 -18.20 17.31
N SER A 232 -3.92 -18.44 17.64
CA SER A 232 -4.34 -19.43 18.65
C SER A 232 -4.62 -20.81 18.04
N ALA A 233 -4.50 -20.96 16.72
CA ALA A 233 -4.81 -22.20 16.00
C ALA A 233 -3.90 -23.42 16.27
N PRO A 234 -2.75 -23.39 16.99
CA PRO A 234 -2.03 -24.62 17.29
C PRO A 234 -2.42 -25.16 18.67
N THR A 235 -3.43 -26.05 18.76
CA THR A 235 -3.53 -27.15 19.78
C THR A 235 -4.79 -28.02 19.74
N GLN A 236 -5.82 -27.78 18.93
CA GLN A 236 -7.08 -28.56 19.07
C GLN A 236 -7.10 -29.96 18.41
N SER A 237 -6.07 -30.38 17.68
CA SER A 237 -6.04 -31.71 17.04
C SER A 237 -5.16 -32.75 17.74
N ALA A 238 -4.64 -32.46 18.94
CA ALA A 238 -4.01 -33.46 19.79
C ALA A 238 -5.05 -34.12 20.70
N LYS A 239 -5.77 -35.12 20.16
CA LYS A 239 -6.35 -36.25 20.89
C LYS A 239 -7.43 -35.89 21.94
N ALA A 240 -8.69 -35.92 21.52
CA ALA A 240 -9.80 -36.22 22.42
C ALA A 240 -9.62 -37.67 22.96
N ALA A 241 -8.84 -37.80 24.03
CA ALA A 241 -8.91 -38.92 24.95
C ALA A 241 -9.75 -38.46 26.16
N PRO A 242 -10.77 -39.22 26.60
CA PRO A 242 -11.61 -38.78 27.69
C PRO A 242 -10.91 -38.97 29.05
N ALA A 243 -11.28 -38.06 29.96
CA ALA A 243 -11.14 -38.11 31.42
C ALA A 243 -9.75 -37.83 32.04
N ALA A 244 -9.65 -36.69 32.72
CA ALA A 244 -9.79 -36.66 34.19
C ALA A 244 -9.92 -35.22 34.69
N SER A 245 -10.90 -35.01 35.56
CA SER A 245 -11.23 -33.76 36.22
C SER A 245 -10.04 -33.21 37.03
N ALA A 246 -9.56 -32.01 36.68
CA ALA A 246 -8.66 -31.24 37.52
C ALA A 246 -9.24 -29.84 37.74
N SER A 247 -9.52 -29.53 39.00
CA SER A 247 -10.10 -28.27 39.47
C SER A 247 -9.29 -27.04 39.03
N PRO A 248 -9.92 -25.88 38.79
CA PRO A 248 -9.21 -24.67 38.40
C PRO A 248 -8.45 -24.10 39.60
N ARG A 249 -7.13 -24.06 39.50
CA ARG A 249 -6.26 -23.33 40.44
C ARG A 249 -6.23 -21.86 39.99
N ALA A 250 -6.69 -20.98 40.87
CA ALA A 250 -6.77 -19.54 40.66
C ALA A 250 -5.46 -18.95 40.08
N ALA A 251 -5.58 -18.24 38.96
CA ALA A 251 -4.51 -17.45 38.38
C ALA A 251 -4.15 -16.30 39.32
N ARG A 252 -2.91 -16.27 39.79
CA ARG A 252 -2.33 -15.06 40.41
C ARG A 252 -2.05 -14.04 39.30
N PRO A 253 -2.44 -12.76 39.47
CA PRO A 253 -2.11 -11.72 38.50
C PRO A 253 -0.60 -11.50 38.48
N GLN A 254 0.01 -11.64 37.29
CA GLN A 254 1.41 -11.26 37.07
C GLN A 254 1.57 -9.75 37.19
N ALA A 255 2.61 -9.35 37.92
CA ALA A 255 2.98 -7.97 38.14
C ALA A 255 3.41 -7.27 36.84
N ARG A 256 2.98 -6.01 36.72
CA ARG A 256 3.34 -5.03 35.70
C ARG A 256 4.88 -4.87 35.63
N PRO A 257 5.54 -4.93 34.46
CA PRO A 257 6.94 -4.55 34.36
C PRO A 257 7.06 -3.04 34.13
N GLU A 258 7.49 -2.33 35.16
CA GLU A 258 8.15 -1.04 35.02
C GLU A 258 9.54 -1.29 34.43
N GLY A 259 9.80 -0.76 33.24
CA GLY A 259 11.09 -0.93 32.59
C GLY A 259 11.10 -0.38 31.17
N GLY A 260 11.22 0.95 31.04
CA GLY A 260 11.45 1.61 29.75
C GLY A 260 12.77 1.19 29.10
N TRP A 261 12.89 1.52 27.81
CA TRP A 261 14.01 1.44 26.84
C TRP A 261 15.24 0.56 27.17
N TRP A 262 15.87 0.73 28.33
CA TRP A 262 17.00 -0.06 28.83
C TRP A 262 16.70 -1.55 29.05
N GLY A 263 15.43 -1.91 29.30
CA GLY A 263 15.00 -3.32 29.42
C GLY A 263 15.11 -4.09 28.10
N SER A 264 14.81 -3.44 26.98
CA SER A 264 14.89 -4.04 25.64
C SER A 264 16.33 -4.17 25.15
N ILE A 265 17.21 -3.21 25.49
CA ILE A 265 18.63 -3.25 25.13
C ILE A 265 19.37 -4.37 25.87
N ARG A 266 19.10 -4.60 27.16
CA ARG A 266 19.71 -5.73 27.89
C ARG A 266 19.26 -7.10 27.38
N ARG A 267 18.03 -7.20 26.88
CA ARG A 267 17.52 -8.42 26.24
C ARG A 267 18.17 -8.68 24.87
N TRP A 268 18.69 -7.63 24.23
CA TRP A 268 19.43 -7.70 22.96
C TRP A 268 20.85 -8.26 23.11
N PHE A 269 21.51 -8.07 24.26
CA PHE A 269 22.87 -8.56 24.52
C PHE A 269 22.94 -9.91 25.27
N GLY A 270 21.80 -10.47 25.70
CA GLY A 270 21.76 -11.64 26.57
C GLY A 270 21.65 -13.02 25.90
N ALA A 271 21.44 -13.09 24.58
CA ALA A 271 21.20 -14.36 23.89
C ALA A 271 22.16 -14.56 22.69
N ASP A 272 23.04 -15.54 22.85
CA ASP A 272 23.88 -16.24 21.87
C ASP A 272 24.97 -15.46 21.09
N GLY A 273 26.21 -15.72 21.52
CA GLY A 273 27.35 -16.03 20.64
C GLY A 273 28.14 -14.85 20.03
N TRP A 274 29.45 -14.85 20.27
CA TRP A 274 30.48 -13.90 19.82
C TRP A 274 30.57 -13.55 18.32
N MET A 275 29.68 -14.06 17.44
CA MET A 275 29.69 -13.75 16.01
C MET A 275 28.97 -12.45 15.62
N ARG A 276 28.17 -11.86 16.51
CA ARG A 276 27.36 -10.65 16.21
C ARG A 276 28.04 -9.28 16.39
N PRO A 277 29.06 -9.06 17.25
CA PRO A 277 29.70 -7.74 17.31
C PRO A 277 30.48 -7.40 16.03
N ALA A 278 30.97 -8.40 15.28
CA ALA A 278 31.66 -8.19 14.01
C ALA A 278 30.73 -7.66 12.90
N PHE A 279 29.48 -8.13 12.83
CA PHE A 279 28.49 -7.64 11.86
C PHE A 279 27.97 -6.24 12.20
N ALA A 280 27.85 -5.90 13.49
CA ALA A 280 27.47 -4.56 13.93
C ALA A 280 28.55 -3.51 13.58
N VAL A 281 29.83 -3.88 13.71
CA VAL A 281 30.96 -3.02 13.29
C VAL A 281 31.01 -2.87 11.77
N LEU A 282 30.76 -3.94 11.00
CA LEU A 282 30.67 -3.85 9.53
C LEU A 282 29.49 -2.99 9.06
N ALA A 283 28.31 -3.13 9.68
CA ALA A 283 27.16 -2.28 9.37
C ALA A 283 27.42 -0.80 9.72
N LEU A 284 28.12 -0.54 10.84
CA LEU A 284 28.54 0.81 11.21
C LEU A 284 29.55 1.40 10.21
N CYS A 285 30.54 0.63 9.76
CA CYS A 285 31.52 1.08 8.76
C CYS A 285 30.88 1.39 7.40
N VAL A 286 29.89 0.60 6.96
CA VAL A 286 29.15 0.85 5.71
C VAL A 286 28.27 2.09 5.82
N VAL A 287 27.64 2.34 6.97
CA VAL A 287 26.83 3.54 7.21
C VAL A 287 27.71 4.81 7.26
N VAL A 288 28.89 4.76 7.90
CA VAL A 288 29.81 5.90 7.97
C VAL A 288 30.41 6.24 6.60
N GLN A 289 30.71 5.23 5.77
CA GLN A 289 31.20 5.47 4.41
C GLN A 289 30.12 6.05 3.47
N ASN A 290 28.84 5.69 3.65
CA ASN A 290 27.74 6.25 2.85
C ASN A 290 27.34 7.68 3.28
N VAL A 291 27.45 8.03 4.56
CA VAL A 291 27.20 9.42 5.03
C VAL A 291 28.29 10.38 4.56
N GLY A 292 29.54 9.91 4.42
CA GLY A 292 30.65 10.72 3.89
C GLY A 292 30.55 11.08 2.40
N LEU A 293 29.75 10.35 1.62
CA LEU A 293 29.57 10.54 0.17
C LEU A 293 28.34 11.38 -0.20
N LEU A 294 27.43 11.63 0.74
CA LEU A 294 26.16 12.36 0.53
C LEU A 294 26.05 13.67 1.33
N GLY A 295 27.13 14.07 2.01
CA GLY A 295 27.17 15.31 2.79
C GLY A 295 27.26 16.56 1.91
N GLY A 296 26.12 17.11 1.49
CA GLY A 296 26.09 18.42 0.85
C GLY A 296 24.69 19.01 0.62
N ARG A 297 24.23 19.80 1.61
CA ARG A 297 23.03 20.69 1.62
C ARG A 297 21.69 19.95 1.69
N GLY A 298 20.74 20.29 2.54
CA GLY A 298 20.56 21.34 3.53
C GLY A 298 19.20 21.08 4.19
N SER A 299 19.06 21.48 5.44
CA SER A 299 17.85 21.34 6.26
C SER A 299 16.57 21.83 5.55
N GLN A 300 15.53 20.98 5.51
CA GLN A 300 14.16 21.43 5.36
C GLN A 300 13.21 20.45 6.05
N GLU A 301 12.17 21.00 6.66
CA GLU A 301 11.29 20.42 7.68
C GLU A 301 10.61 19.09 7.29
N ASP A 302 10.22 18.32 8.32
CA ASP A 302 9.37 17.11 8.24
C ASP A 302 7.97 17.45 7.66
N ASP A 303 7.92 17.75 6.36
CA ASP A 303 6.68 17.97 5.63
C ASP A 303 6.05 16.62 5.29
N VAL A 304 5.03 16.24 6.07
CA VAL A 304 4.16 15.10 5.77
C VAL A 304 3.38 15.41 4.49
N ARG A 305 3.78 14.77 3.40
CA ARG A 305 3.09 14.90 2.11
C ARG A 305 1.96 13.89 2.04
N PHE A 306 0.73 14.38 2.00
CA PHE A 306 -0.43 13.54 1.68
C PHE A 306 -0.39 13.18 0.21
N ARG A 307 -0.35 11.88 -0.11
CA ARG A 307 -0.47 11.42 -1.48
C ARG A 307 -1.96 11.42 -1.81
N ASN A 308 -2.40 12.41 -2.59
CA ASN A 308 -3.69 12.31 -3.25
C ASN A 308 -3.59 11.22 -4.32
N VAL A 309 -4.60 10.34 -4.41
CA VAL A 309 -4.86 9.59 -5.63
C VAL A 309 -4.91 10.62 -6.76
N PRO A 310 -4.21 10.45 -7.89
CA PRO A 310 -4.41 11.33 -9.03
C PRO A 310 -5.85 11.14 -9.49
N THR A 311 -6.75 12.01 -9.06
CA THR A 311 -7.77 12.51 -9.98
C THR A 311 -6.97 13.19 -11.08
N ALA A 312 -6.68 12.45 -12.16
CA ALA A 312 -6.17 13.08 -13.37
C ALA A 312 -7.13 14.23 -13.72
N PRO A 313 -6.61 15.46 -13.85
CA PRO A 313 -5.50 15.74 -14.77
C PRO A 313 -4.35 16.57 -14.15
N ASP A 314 -3.78 16.19 -13.01
CA ASP A 314 -2.61 16.91 -12.46
C ASP A 314 -1.25 16.36 -12.90
N ALA A 315 -1.20 15.23 -13.62
CA ALA A 315 0.05 14.73 -14.23
C ALA A 315 0.56 15.62 -15.39
N ARG A 316 -0.28 16.52 -15.91
CA ARG A 316 0.13 17.57 -16.87
C ARG A 316 0.81 18.78 -16.21
N ALA A 317 0.87 18.84 -14.87
CA ALA A 317 1.37 20.01 -14.15
C ALA A 317 2.88 19.96 -13.82
N ALA A 318 3.58 18.85 -14.11
CA ALA A 318 5.02 18.74 -13.85
C ALA A 318 5.91 19.26 -15.00
N ALA A 319 5.39 19.33 -16.22
CA ALA A 319 6.09 19.90 -17.36
C ALA A 319 5.83 21.41 -17.43
N GLN A 320 6.79 22.23 -16.99
CA GLN A 320 6.68 23.67 -17.16
C GLN A 320 6.67 24.00 -18.65
N PRO A 321 5.73 24.85 -19.13
CA PRO A 321 5.68 25.20 -20.54
C PRO A 321 6.91 26.01 -20.91
N ASN A 322 7.58 25.65 -22.00
CA ASN A 322 8.74 26.36 -22.52
C ASN A 322 8.46 27.05 -23.86
N LEU A 323 7.35 26.70 -24.54
CA LEU A 323 6.91 27.34 -25.78
C LEU A 323 5.43 27.73 -25.73
N VAL A 324 5.07 28.74 -26.51
CA VAL A 324 3.68 29.14 -26.80
C VAL A 324 3.44 29.17 -28.30
N VAL A 325 2.27 28.71 -28.72
CA VAL A 325 1.84 28.72 -30.14
C VAL A 325 0.41 29.23 -30.27
N ARG A 326 0.16 30.00 -31.32
CA ARG A 326 -1.18 30.39 -31.78
C ARG A 326 -1.35 29.88 -33.20
N TRP A 327 -2.42 29.13 -33.42
CA TRP A 327 -2.78 28.58 -34.73
C TRP A 327 -3.52 29.63 -35.56
N LYS A 328 -3.44 29.54 -36.87
CA LYS A 328 -4.27 30.34 -37.77
C LYS A 328 -5.74 29.92 -37.67
N ASP A 329 -6.64 30.84 -37.99
CA ASP A 329 -8.08 30.56 -38.04
C ASP A 329 -8.40 29.43 -39.03
N GLY A 330 -9.21 28.47 -38.58
CA GLY A 330 -9.65 27.34 -39.40
C GLY A 330 -8.74 26.10 -39.43
N VAL A 331 -7.61 26.12 -38.70
CA VAL A 331 -6.74 24.93 -38.56
C VAL A 331 -7.49 23.81 -37.84
N ARG A 332 -7.50 22.62 -38.43
CA ARG A 332 -8.12 21.43 -37.81
C ARG A 332 -7.22 20.90 -36.69
N ILE A 333 -7.84 20.45 -35.60
CA ILE A 333 -7.10 19.91 -34.45
C ILE A 333 -6.20 18.73 -34.82
N ASP A 334 -6.64 17.89 -35.78
CA ASP A 334 -5.85 16.76 -36.30
C ASP A 334 -4.56 17.19 -37.00
N GLU A 335 -4.55 18.36 -37.64
CA GLU A 335 -3.38 18.90 -38.36
C GLU A 335 -2.39 19.53 -37.39
N ALA A 336 -2.88 20.23 -36.36
CA ALA A 336 -2.09 20.71 -35.25
C ALA A 336 -1.42 19.54 -34.49
N ASP A 337 -2.17 18.48 -34.19
CA ASP A 337 -1.66 17.31 -33.47
C ASP A 337 -0.57 16.54 -34.23
N ARG A 338 -0.63 16.54 -35.57
CA ARG A 338 0.45 15.94 -36.40
C ARG A 338 1.73 16.76 -36.30
N LEU A 339 1.63 18.09 -36.32
CA LEU A 339 2.80 18.96 -36.17
C LEU A 339 3.42 18.81 -34.78
N LEU A 340 2.60 18.82 -33.73
CA LEU A 340 3.07 18.67 -32.35
C LEU A 340 3.75 17.31 -32.11
N ARG A 341 3.21 16.22 -32.66
CA ARG A 341 3.85 14.90 -32.60
C ARG A 341 5.21 14.85 -33.30
N THR A 342 5.40 15.63 -34.36
CA THR A 342 6.67 15.66 -35.11
C THR A 342 7.83 16.23 -34.28
N MET A 343 7.52 17.11 -33.34
CA MET A 343 8.49 17.75 -32.44
C MET A 343 8.43 17.20 -31.01
N SER A 344 7.74 16.07 -30.80
CA SER A 344 7.49 15.50 -29.46
C SER A 344 6.95 16.51 -28.44
N ALA A 345 6.11 17.45 -28.88
CA ALA A 345 5.55 18.48 -28.02
C ALA A 345 4.41 17.93 -27.15
N GLU A 346 4.50 18.17 -25.84
CA GLU A 346 3.41 17.95 -24.90
C GLU A 346 2.58 19.24 -24.71
N VAL A 347 1.26 19.12 -24.80
CA VAL A 347 0.35 20.25 -24.54
C VAL A 347 0.14 20.41 -23.04
N VAL A 348 0.78 21.43 -22.47
CA VAL A 348 0.69 21.78 -21.04
C VAL A 348 -0.62 22.53 -20.74
N GLY A 349 -1.16 23.28 -21.71
CA GLY A 349 -2.49 23.86 -21.57
C GLY A 349 -2.90 24.79 -22.70
N GLY A 350 -4.21 24.90 -22.97
CA GLY A 350 -4.77 25.74 -24.02
C GLY A 350 -6.03 25.13 -24.64
N PRO A 351 -6.75 25.87 -25.51
CA PRO A 351 -6.51 27.26 -25.87
C PRO A 351 -6.87 28.23 -24.72
N GLY A 352 -6.01 29.20 -24.43
CA GLY A 352 -6.34 30.29 -23.51
C GLY A 352 -7.40 31.22 -24.08
N THR A 353 -7.84 32.22 -23.31
CA THR A 353 -8.81 33.24 -23.73
C THR A 353 -8.35 34.07 -24.93
N ASN A 354 -7.06 34.01 -25.26
CA ASN A 354 -6.40 34.65 -26.41
C ASN A 354 -6.07 33.65 -27.55
N GLY A 355 -6.58 32.42 -27.50
CA GLY A 355 -6.33 31.38 -28.51
C GLY A 355 -4.91 30.78 -28.47
N VAL A 356 -4.12 31.10 -27.43
CA VAL A 356 -2.73 30.63 -27.30
C VAL A 356 -2.67 29.29 -26.56
N TRP A 357 -1.84 28.40 -27.08
CA TRP A 357 -1.51 27.10 -26.53
C TRP A 357 -0.12 27.12 -25.91
N ARG A 358 0.04 26.45 -24.77
CA ARG A 358 1.28 26.30 -24.02
C ARG A 358 1.79 24.88 -24.20
N LEU A 359 3.05 24.77 -24.60
CA LEU A 359 3.69 23.52 -24.96
C LEU A 359 4.95 23.32 -24.10
N HIS A 360 5.24 22.06 -23.81
CA HIS A 360 6.53 21.60 -23.33
C HIS A 360 7.18 20.77 -24.41
N VAL A 361 8.43 21.08 -24.74
CA VAL A 361 9.20 20.38 -25.78
C VAL A 361 10.60 20.12 -25.26
N ASP A 362 11.12 18.90 -25.44
CA ASP A 362 12.47 18.53 -24.96
C ASP A 362 13.57 19.39 -25.62
N ASP A 363 13.39 19.75 -26.89
CA ASP A 363 14.23 20.72 -27.63
C ASP A 363 13.44 21.99 -27.98
N PRO A 364 13.48 23.04 -27.14
CA PRO A 364 12.73 24.27 -27.38
C PRO A 364 13.24 25.06 -28.59
N VAL A 365 14.52 24.94 -28.95
CA VAL A 365 15.12 25.69 -30.08
C VAL A 365 14.73 25.06 -31.41
N GLY A 366 14.84 23.73 -31.51
CA GLY A 366 14.34 22.97 -32.66
C GLY A 366 12.83 23.05 -32.80
N GLY A 367 12.09 22.93 -31.68
CA GLY A 367 10.64 23.05 -31.64
C GLY A 367 10.15 24.42 -32.12
N LEU A 368 10.77 25.52 -31.67
CA LEU A 368 10.43 26.87 -32.12
C LEU A 368 10.70 27.07 -33.62
N SER A 369 11.81 26.52 -34.13
CA SER A 369 12.15 26.59 -35.56
C SER A 369 11.14 25.86 -36.43
N LEU A 370 10.65 24.70 -35.98
CA LEU A 370 9.61 23.92 -36.66
C LEU A 370 8.24 24.62 -36.61
N LEU A 371 7.89 25.26 -35.49
CA LEU A 371 6.67 26.04 -35.37
C LEU A 371 6.71 27.28 -36.28
N ALA A 372 7.84 27.99 -36.32
CA ALA A 372 8.02 29.17 -37.16
C ALA A 372 8.00 28.85 -38.68
N ALA A 373 8.44 27.65 -39.06
CA ALA A 373 8.42 27.18 -40.45
C ALA A 373 7.05 26.62 -40.89
N SER A 374 6.12 26.39 -39.96
CA SER A 374 4.85 25.75 -40.26
C SER A 374 3.81 26.74 -40.84
N PRO A 375 3.14 26.40 -41.95
CA PRO A 375 2.09 27.25 -42.51
C PRO A 375 0.83 27.33 -41.63
N LEU A 376 0.69 26.44 -40.63
CA LEU A 376 -0.45 26.35 -39.72
C LEU A 376 -0.36 27.33 -38.54
N VAL A 377 0.85 27.85 -38.27
CA VAL A 377 1.13 28.70 -37.11
C VAL A 377 0.96 30.17 -37.47
N GLU A 378 0.20 30.90 -36.66
CA GLU A 378 0.05 32.36 -36.77
C GLU A 378 1.18 33.08 -36.00
N SER A 379 1.52 32.58 -34.80
CA SER A 379 2.64 33.09 -34.01
C SER A 379 3.17 32.01 -33.05
N ALA A 380 4.48 31.92 -32.88
CA ALA A 380 5.13 31.07 -31.89
C ALA A 380 6.26 31.82 -31.17
N GLY A 381 6.51 31.46 -29.91
CA GLY A 381 7.55 32.10 -29.11
C GLY A 381 7.87 31.31 -27.84
N PRO A 382 8.93 31.70 -27.10
CA PRO A 382 9.21 31.12 -25.79
C PRO A 382 8.07 31.44 -24.82
N ALA A 383 7.75 30.49 -23.95
CA ALA A 383 6.81 30.73 -22.87
C ALA A 383 7.43 31.72 -21.86
N PRO A 384 6.67 32.74 -21.39
CA PRO A 384 7.17 33.66 -20.39
C PRO A 384 7.42 32.93 -19.06
N GLU A 385 8.63 33.04 -18.50
CA GLU A 385 8.89 32.71 -17.09
C GLU A 385 7.95 33.56 -16.23
N ARG A 386 7.18 32.92 -15.33
CA ARG A 386 6.28 33.69 -14.45
C ARG A 386 7.11 34.55 -13.48
N PRO A 387 6.64 35.77 -13.15
CA PRO A 387 7.30 36.70 -12.23
C PRO A 387 7.29 36.24 -10.77
#